data_AF-A0A077LW37-F1
#
_entry.id   AF-A0A077LW37-F1
#
_cell.length_a   1.000
_cell.length_b   1.000
_cell.length_c   1.000
_cell.angle_alpha   90.00
_cell.angle_beta   90.00
_cell.angle_gamma   90.00
#
_symmetry.space_group_name_H-M   'P 1'
#
loop_
_entity.id
_entity.type
_entity.pdbx_description
1 polymer ?
#
loop_
_entity_poly.entity_id
_entity_poly.type
_entity_poly.pdbx_seq_one_letter_code
_entity_poly.pdbx_strand_id
1 'polypeptide(L)'
;MIEDLESVPLLVAADLPAGWQMPDASPIDPERDSTTIDKALKYEQWVDPAPGLDRKLNSSHNNTDSGRWFLIQHTESNTRVLLRLQRQYVLDEEPKGEVRISGIVYLPEWAGDPVASPMLRNLPTSRIEAAINRRQFAVTGATRFDDGRLTLPSGRVLRSKDVMKPLGNPKRTPDFYEVVALQHTRLTDDGDPNPTATMARISTVPLSTAQGWVARARRKGLLPPGRRGRAG
;
A
#
# COMPACT_ATOMS: atom_id res chain seq x y z
N MET A 1 17.85 10.07 3.74
CA MET A 1 17.06 8.83 3.68
C MET A 1 15.53 9.06 3.68
N ILE A 2 15.02 10.19 4.20
CA ILE A 2 13.60 10.61 4.04
C ILE A 2 13.35 11.23 2.65
N GLU A 3 14.32 11.98 2.10
CA GLU A 3 14.22 12.64 0.78
C GLU A 3 13.97 11.68 -0.39
N ASP A 4 14.47 10.44 -0.35
CA ASP A 4 14.27 9.47 -1.44
C ASP A 4 12.81 8.97 -1.53
N LEU A 5 12.09 8.88 -0.41
CA LEU A 5 10.68 8.41 -0.37
C LEU A 5 9.70 9.42 -0.96
N GLU A 6 9.99 10.72 -0.83
CA GLU A 6 9.14 11.79 -1.35
C GLU A 6 9.25 11.93 -2.87
N SER A 7 10.39 11.53 -3.46
CA SER A 7 10.61 11.54 -4.91
C SER A 7 9.80 10.48 -5.67
N VAL A 8 9.33 9.44 -4.97
CA VAL A 8 8.56 8.34 -5.57
C VAL A 8 7.11 8.78 -5.74
N PRO A 9 6.52 8.67 -6.95
CA PRO A 9 5.13 9.06 -7.16
C PRO A 9 4.18 8.21 -6.30
N LEU A 10 3.20 8.86 -5.67
CA LEU A 10 2.26 8.19 -4.75
C LEU A 10 1.37 7.18 -5.45
N LEU A 11 0.90 7.49 -6.67
CA LEU A 11 0.10 6.60 -7.51
C LEU A 11 0.62 6.70 -8.95
N VAL A 12 0.68 5.56 -9.63
CA VAL A 12 0.91 5.50 -11.08
C VAL A 12 -0.16 4.63 -11.75
N ALA A 13 -0.33 4.76 -13.06
CA ALA A 13 -1.32 3.99 -13.81
C ALA A 13 -1.19 2.46 -13.61
N ALA A 14 0.03 1.95 -13.47
CA ALA A 14 0.29 0.53 -13.24
C ALA A 14 -0.21 0.00 -11.87
N ASP A 15 -0.52 0.89 -10.92
CA ASP A 15 -1.09 0.51 -9.63
C ASP A 15 -2.61 0.24 -9.74
N LEU A 16 -3.24 0.57 -10.87
CA LEU A 16 -4.68 0.42 -11.08
C LEU A 16 -5.01 -0.96 -11.65
N PRO A 17 -6.06 -1.62 -11.12
CA PRO A 17 -6.50 -2.91 -11.65
C PRO A 17 -7.17 -2.74 -13.02
N ALA A 18 -7.28 -3.85 -13.76
CA ALA A 18 -7.97 -3.87 -15.04
C ALA A 18 -9.37 -3.21 -14.96
N GLY A 19 -9.70 -2.45 -16.00
CA GLY A 19 -10.92 -1.66 -16.08
C GLY A 19 -10.80 -0.26 -15.46
N TRP A 20 -9.74 0.04 -14.70
CA TRP A 20 -9.51 1.36 -14.09
C TRP A 20 -8.27 2.03 -14.67
N GLN A 21 -8.35 3.35 -14.89
CA GLN A 21 -7.25 4.14 -15.41
C GLN A 21 -7.18 5.53 -14.77
N MET A 22 -6.03 6.18 -14.90
CA MET A 22 -5.93 7.62 -14.71
C MET A 22 -6.37 8.27 -16.04
N PRO A 23 -7.30 9.25 -16.03
CA PRO A 23 -7.75 9.88 -17.26
C PRO A 23 -6.62 10.71 -17.89
N ASP A 24 -6.44 10.58 -19.21
CA ASP A 24 -5.38 11.27 -19.98
C ASP A 24 -5.40 12.80 -19.81
N ALA A 25 -6.60 13.37 -19.71
CA ALA A 25 -6.82 14.77 -19.39
C ALA A 25 -7.45 14.91 -18.01
N SER A 26 -6.67 14.62 -16.96
CA SER A 26 -7.12 14.86 -15.59
C SER A 26 -7.35 16.37 -15.36
N PRO A 27 -8.55 16.79 -14.93
CA PRO A 27 -8.81 18.18 -14.55
C PRO A 27 -8.17 18.56 -13.21
N ILE A 28 -7.56 17.60 -12.53
CA ILE A 28 -6.94 17.75 -11.21
C ILE A 28 -5.48 17.36 -11.33
N ASP A 29 -4.61 18.28 -10.93
CA ASP A 29 -3.20 18.05 -10.69
C ASP A 29 -3.02 17.71 -9.20
N PRO A 30 -2.59 16.48 -8.85
CA PRO A 30 -2.40 16.08 -7.47
C PRO A 30 -1.46 17.01 -6.68
N GLU A 31 -0.40 17.54 -7.27
CA GLU A 31 0.57 18.38 -6.54
C GLU A 31 0.04 19.79 -6.32
N ARG A 32 -0.69 20.35 -7.30
CA ARG A 32 -1.18 21.72 -7.23
C ARG A 32 -2.52 21.84 -6.50
N ASP A 33 -3.45 20.93 -6.77
CA ASP A 33 -4.86 21.12 -6.45
C ASP A 33 -5.28 20.43 -5.14
N SER A 34 -4.49 19.47 -4.63
CA SER A 34 -4.83 18.69 -3.43
C SER A 34 -5.09 19.53 -2.19
N THR A 35 -4.28 20.56 -1.95
CA THR A 35 -4.44 21.44 -0.77
C THR A 35 -5.76 22.22 -0.83
N THR A 36 -6.17 22.66 -2.02
CA THR A 36 -7.45 23.34 -2.22
C THR A 36 -8.62 22.38 -2.00
N ILE A 37 -8.51 21.14 -2.48
CA ILE A 37 -9.51 20.10 -2.29
C ILE A 37 -9.63 19.74 -0.80
N ASP A 38 -8.51 19.57 -0.09
CA ASP A 38 -8.51 19.29 1.35
C ASP A 38 -9.23 20.38 2.14
N LYS A 39 -9.00 21.66 1.82
CA LYS A 39 -9.71 22.78 2.42
C LYS A 39 -11.21 22.77 2.11
N ALA A 40 -11.57 22.54 0.84
CA ALA A 40 -12.97 22.50 0.42
C ALA A 40 -13.77 21.37 1.10
N LEU A 41 -13.13 20.21 1.29
CA LEU A 41 -13.71 19.04 1.93
C LEU A 41 -13.47 18.98 3.45
N LYS A 42 -12.83 20.00 4.02
CA LYS A 42 -12.50 20.12 5.45
C LYS A 42 -11.61 19.01 6.01
N TYR A 43 -10.76 18.42 5.17
CA TYR A 43 -9.72 17.47 5.61
C TYR A 43 -8.62 18.14 6.45
N GLU A 44 -8.55 19.48 6.46
CA GLU A 44 -7.72 20.28 7.38
C GLU A 44 -8.32 20.38 8.80
N GLN A 45 -9.60 20.04 8.98
CA GLN A 45 -10.31 20.20 10.26
C GLN A 45 -10.41 18.84 10.95
N TRP A 46 -9.71 18.70 12.07
CA TRP A 46 -9.69 17.45 12.82
C TRP A 46 -10.77 17.41 13.92
N VAL A 47 -11.33 16.22 14.14
CA VAL A 47 -12.19 15.91 15.27
C VAL A 47 -11.69 14.61 15.89
N ASP A 48 -11.12 14.68 17.09
CA ASP A 48 -10.83 13.49 17.88
C ASP A 48 -12.15 12.79 18.22
N PRO A 49 -12.33 11.49 17.89
CA PRO A 49 -13.47 10.74 18.38
C PRO A 49 -13.35 10.40 19.88
N ALA A 50 -12.19 10.61 20.53
CA ALA A 50 -12.03 10.35 21.95
C ALA A 50 -12.86 11.33 22.81
N PRO A 51 -13.80 10.84 23.65
CA PRO A 51 -14.58 11.70 24.54
C PRO A 51 -13.64 12.38 25.55
N GLY A 52 -13.59 13.71 25.56
CA GLY A 52 -12.85 14.50 26.55
C GLY A 52 -11.51 15.08 26.12
N LEU A 53 -11.07 14.85 24.86
CA LEU A 53 -9.93 15.57 24.29
C LEU A 53 -10.42 16.86 23.61
N ASP A 54 -9.73 17.95 23.93
CA ASP A 54 -10.10 19.31 23.50
C ASP A 54 -10.04 19.41 21.98
N ARG A 55 -11.07 20.01 21.36
CA ARG A 55 -11.32 20.05 19.89
C ARG A 55 -10.25 20.79 19.06
N LYS A 56 -9.12 21.15 19.67
CA LYS A 56 -8.06 22.00 19.12
C LYS A 56 -6.67 21.37 19.23
N LEU A 57 -6.57 20.14 19.75
CA LEU A 57 -5.28 19.47 19.87
C LEU A 57 -4.85 18.93 18.50
N ASN A 58 -3.83 19.57 17.94
CA ASN A 58 -2.98 18.99 16.90
C ASN A 58 -2.33 17.72 17.47
N SER A 59 -3.05 16.60 17.45
CA SER A 59 -2.50 15.34 17.88
C SER A 59 -1.42 14.94 16.86
N SER A 60 -0.26 14.54 17.38
CA SER A 60 0.87 14.00 16.63
C SER A 60 0.54 12.69 15.88
N HIS A 61 -0.71 12.23 15.90
CA HIS A 61 -1.16 10.98 15.32
C HIS A 61 -1.58 11.21 13.87
N ASN A 62 -0.76 10.76 12.93
CA ASN A 62 -0.86 10.95 11.47
C ASN A 62 -0.64 12.38 11.00
N ASN A 63 0.61 12.70 10.68
CA ASN A 63 0.97 13.88 9.91
C ASN A 63 0.20 13.90 8.57
N THR A 64 -0.86 14.70 8.47
CA THR A 64 -1.80 14.83 7.35
C THR A 64 -1.34 15.76 6.23
N ASP A 65 -0.21 16.44 6.41
CA ASP A 65 0.31 17.46 5.49
C ASP A 65 0.76 16.90 4.11
N SER A 66 0.75 15.57 3.94
CA SER A 66 1.20 14.89 2.72
C SER A 66 0.10 14.19 1.91
N GLY A 67 -1.18 14.44 2.22
CA GLY A 67 -2.29 13.90 1.44
C GLY A 67 -2.31 14.42 -0.01
N ARG A 68 -2.59 13.53 -0.96
CA ARG A 68 -2.71 13.87 -2.39
C ARG A 68 -3.96 13.23 -3.00
N TRP A 69 -4.72 14.02 -3.75
CA TRP A 69 -5.93 13.61 -4.44
C TRP A 69 -5.62 13.19 -5.88
N PHE A 70 -6.10 12.02 -6.26
CA PHE A 70 -5.94 11.45 -7.60
C PHE A 70 -7.30 11.15 -8.19
N LEU A 71 -7.50 11.54 -9.45
CA LEU A 71 -8.67 11.14 -10.22
C LEU A 71 -8.39 9.80 -10.91
N ILE A 72 -9.30 8.86 -10.74
CA ILE A 72 -9.33 7.60 -11.48
C ILE A 72 -10.69 7.44 -12.18
N GLN A 73 -10.71 6.70 -13.27
CA GLN A 73 -11.90 6.47 -14.07
C GLN A 73 -12.04 4.98 -14.40
N HIS A 74 -13.27 4.47 -14.33
CA HIS A 74 -13.62 3.17 -14.85
C HIS A 74 -13.88 3.27 -16.36
N THR A 75 -13.21 2.43 -17.14
CA THR A 75 -13.18 2.47 -18.61
C THR A 75 -14.52 2.14 -19.26
N GLU A 76 -15.30 1.19 -18.70
CA GLU A 76 -16.57 0.79 -19.31
C GLU A 76 -17.75 1.69 -18.90
N SER A 77 -17.74 2.15 -17.65
CA SER A 77 -18.89 2.88 -17.07
C SER A 77 -18.66 4.39 -16.96
N ASN A 78 -17.50 4.88 -17.39
CA ASN A 78 -17.05 6.28 -17.24
C ASN A 78 -17.15 6.85 -15.82
N THR A 79 -17.33 5.98 -14.83
CA THR A 79 -17.40 6.35 -13.44
C THR A 79 -16.09 6.97 -13.01
N ARG A 80 -16.14 8.19 -12.47
CA ARG A 80 -14.96 8.89 -11.96
C ARG A 80 -14.93 8.85 -10.44
N VAL A 81 -13.76 8.66 -9.88
CA VAL A 81 -13.56 8.62 -8.44
C VAL A 81 -12.30 9.41 -8.09
N LEU A 82 -12.44 10.32 -7.15
CA LEU A 82 -11.34 11.00 -6.49
C LEU A 82 -10.90 10.19 -5.28
N LEU A 83 -9.64 9.80 -5.25
CA LEU A 83 -9.01 9.09 -4.15
C LEU A 83 -8.00 9.99 -3.45
N ARG A 84 -8.15 10.17 -2.14
CA ARG A 84 -7.12 10.81 -1.31
C ARG A 84 -6.17 9.74 -0.80
N LEU A 85 -4.91 9.82 -1.21
CA LEU A 85 -3.83 8.95 -0.77
C LEU A 85 -2.94 9.68 0.22
N GLN A 86 -2.50 8.98 1.26
CA GLN A 86 -1.63 9.54 2.30
C GLN A 86 -0.61 8.50 2.76
N ARG A 87 0.65 8.93 2.96
CA ARG A 87 1.67 8.12 3.64
C ARG A 87 1.43 8.15 5.15
N GLN A 88 1.29 7.00 5.78
CA GLN A 88 1.21 6.89 7.23
C GLN A 88 2.62 6.75 7.82
N TYR A 89 2.96 7.71 8.67
CA TYR A 89 4.16 7.69 9.49
C TYR A 89 3.75 7.29 10.91
N VAL A 90 4.30 6.17 11.39
CA VAL A 90 4.11 5.74 12.78
C VAL A 90 5.15 6.46 13.64
N LEU A 91 4.73 7.09 14.74
CA LEU A 91 5.64 7.74 15.67
C LEU A 91 6.65 6.73 16.25
N ASP A 92 7.89 7.16 16.46
CA ASP A 92 9.01 6.40 17.07
C ASP A 92 9.50 5.15 16.32
N GLU A 93 9.05 4.92 15.09
CA GLU A 93 9.60 3.93 14.17
C GLU A 93 10.10 4.62 12.89
N GLU A 94 11.18 4.11 12.27
CA GLU A 94 11.58 4.59 10.94
C GLU A 94 10.37 4.60 9.99
N PRO A 95 10.23 5.63 9.13
CA PRO A 95 9.03 5.84 8.33
C PRO A 95 8.63 4.58 7.56
N LYS A 96 7.54 3.93 7.98
CA LYS A 96 7.09 2.65 7.39
C LYS A 96 6.46 2.79 6.00
N GLY A 97 6.42 3.99 5.43
CA GLY A 97 6.15 4.24 4.00
C GLY A 97 4.83 3.67 3.46
N GLU A 98 3.85 3.34 4.32
CA GLU A 98 2.58 2.76 3.89
C GLU A 98 1.65 3.85 3.37
N VAL A 99 1.21 3.72 2.13
CA VAL A 99 0.15 4.54 1.54
C VAL A 99 -1.21 3.95 1.89
N ARG A 100 -2.10 4.81 2.35
CA ARG A 100 -3.51 4.52 2.63
C ARG A 100 -4.42 5.41 1.81
N ILE A 101 -5.56 4.89 1.41
CA ILE A 101 -6.70 5.69 0.94
C ILE A 101 -7.40 6.27 2.17
N SER A 102 -7.28 7.58 2.37
CA SER A 102 -7.90 8.31 3.48
C SER A 102 -9.24 8.96 3.10
N GLY A 103 -9.57 9.01 1.81
CA GLY A 103 -10.76 9.71 1.31
C GLY A 103 -11.17 9.21 -0.06
N ILE A 104 -12.49 9.17 -0.29
CA ILE A 104 -13.10 8.74 -1.55
C ILE A 104 -14.23 9.70 -1.85
N VAL A 105 -14.18 10.32 -3.03
CA VAL A 105 -15.26 11.16 -3.55
C VAL A 105 -15.69 10.59 -4.88
N TYR A 106 -16.97 10.25 -4.99
CA TYR A 106 -17.55 9.70 -6.21
C TYR A 106 -18.04 10.83 -7.11
N LEU A 107 -17.68 10.78 -8.38
CA LEU A 107 -18.05 11.78 -9.39
C LEU A 107 -18.78 11.07 -10.54
N PRO A 108 -20.10 11.25 -10.68
CA PRO A 108 -20.82 10.75 -11.85
C PRO A 108 -20.27 11.37 -13.15
N GLU A 109 -20.55 10.75 -14.29
CA GLU A 109 -20.17 11.30 -15.60
C GLU A 109 -20.90 12.62 -15.84
N TRP A 110 -22.21 12.62 -15.63
CA TRP A 110 -23.07 13.80 -15.75
C TRP A 110 -23.69 14.22 -14.42
N ALA A 111 -23.95 15.51 -14.30
CA ALA A 111 -24.70 16.03 -13.17
C ALA A 111 -26.11 15.43 -13.17
N GLY A 112 -26.43 14.66 -12.12
CA GLY A 112 -27.73 14.01 -11.96
C GLY A 112 -27.74 12.49 -12.18
N ASP A 113 -26.64 11.89 -12.66
CA ASP A 113 -26.58 10.43 -12.77
C ASP A 113 -26.63 9.79 -11.37
N PRO A 114 -27.42 8.72 -11.19
CA PRO A 114 -27.55 8.07 -9.89
C PRO A 114 -26.28 7.30 -9.52
N VAL A 115 -25.80 7.51 -8.29
CA VAL A 115 -24.73 6.69 -7.71
C VAL A 115 -25.33 5.41 -7.14
N ALA A 116 -25.23 4.31 -7.88
CA ALA A 116 -25.81 3.04 -7.46
C ALA A 116 -24.91 2.29 -6.45
N SER A 117 -25.51 1.59 -5.48
CA SER A 117 -24.77 0.81 -4.48
C SER A 117 -23.78 -0.22 -5.05
N PRO A 118 -24.04 -0.90 -6.19
CA PRO A 118 -23.04 -1.77 -6.82
C PRO A 118 -21.75 -1.03 -7.21
N MET A 119 -21.84 0.22 -7.67
CA MET A 119 -20.67 1.02 -8.07
C MET A 119 -19.73 1.27 -6.89
N LEU A 120 -20.29 1.57 -5.71
CA LEU A 120 -19.52 1.76 -4.47
C LEU A 120 -18.85 0.45 -3.99
N ARG A 121 -19.56 -0.68 -4.12
CA ARG A 121 -19.06 -2.00 -3.71
C ARG A 121 -17.94 -2.52 -4.61
N ASN A 122 -17.97 -2.14 -5.89
CA ASN A 122 -17.01 -2.62 -6.89
C ASN A 122 -15.73 -1.79 -6.95
N LEU A 123 -15.63 -0.68 -6.20
CA LEU A 123 -14.41 0.13 -6.15
C LEU A 123 -13.27 -0.68 -5.52
N PRO A 124 -12.17 -0.95 -6.25
CA PRO A 124 -11.15 -1.89 -5.83
C PRO A 124 -10.10 -1.26 -4.89
N THR A 125 -10.55 -0.55 -3.85
CA THR A 125 -9.69 0.22 -2.92
C THR A 125 -8.55 -0.62 -2.36
N SER A 126 -8.85 -1.82 -1.87
CA SER A 126 -7.84 -2.69 -1.26
C SER A 126 -6.85 -3.28 -2.27
N ARG A 127 -7.19 -3.35 -3.56
CA ARG A 127 -6.24 -3.78 -4.61
C ARG A 127 -5.31 -2.63 -4.98
N ILE A 128 -5.86 -1.41 -5.10
CA ILE A 128 -5.09 -0.19 -5.36
C ILE A 128 -4.08 0.05 -4.23
N GLU A 129 -4.51 0.06 -2.97
CA GLU A 129 -3.59 0.21 -1.82
C GLU A 129 -2.49 -0.86 -1.81
N ALA A 130 -2.84 -2.11 -2.09
CA ALA A 130 -1.87 -3.20 -2.12
C ALA A 130 -0.86 -3.02 -3.25
N ALA A 131 -1.28 -2.58 -4.43
CA ALA A 131 -0.41 -2.33 -5.58
C ALA A 131 0.55 -1.16 -5.31
N ILE A 132 0.04 -0.04 -4.79
CA ILE A 132 0.86 1.13 -4.40
C ILE A 132 1.89 0.72 -3.35
N ASN A 133 1.45 0.07 -2.28
CA ASN A 133 2.33 -0.34 -1.20
C ASN A 133 3.36 -1.36 -1.68
N ARG A 134 2.98 -2.29 -2.56
CA ARG A 134 3.93 -3.20 -3.19
C ARG A 134 4.96 -2.42 -4.01
N ARG A 135 4.56 -1.49 -4.86
CA ARG A 135 5.48 -0.71 -5.71
C ARG A 135 6.41 0.14 -4.85
N GLN A 136 5.85 0.91 -3.91
CA GLN A 136 6.66 1.73 -3.02
C GLN A 136 7.60 0.85 -2.20
N PHE A 137 7.13 -0.26 -1.61
CA PHE A 137 8.01 -1.18 -0.91
C PHE A 137 9.07 -1.83 -1.82
N ALA A 138 8.73 -2.17 -3.06
CA ALA A 138 9.70 -2.64 -4.05
C ALA A 138 10.77 -1.58 -4.33
N VAL A 139 10.38 -0.31 -4.33
CA VAL A 139 11.26 0.85 -4.55
C VAL A 139 12.09 1.20 -3.30
N THR A 140 11.53 1.14 -2.08
CA THR A 140 12.19 1.58 -0.85
C THR A 140 12.81 0.48 0.00
N GLY A 141 12.25 -0.72 0.01
CA GLY A 141 12.57 -1.76 0.99
C GLY A 141 13.27 -2.99 0.43
N ALA A 142 13.13 -3.31 -0.87
CA ALA A 142 13.50 -4.65 -1.33
C ALA A 142 14.00 -4.85 -2.77
N THR A 143 14.03 -3.89 -3.69
CA THR A 143 14.34 -4.25 -5.09
C THR A 143 14.80 -3.11 -6.00
N ARG A 144 16.11 -2.98 -6.17
CA ARG A 144 16.64 -3.06 -7.53
C ARG A 144 17.31 -4.41 -7.65
N PHE A 145 16.63 -5.37 -8.30
CA PHE A 145 17.39 -6.44 -8.93
C PHE A 145 18.13 -5.79 -10.11
N ASP A 146 19.29 -5.21 -9.87
CA ASP A 146 20.15 -4.71 -10.93
C ASP A 146 20.80 -5.93 -11.59
N ASP A 147 20.62 -6.07 -12.90
CA ASP A 147 21.06 -7.25 -13.66
C ASP A 147 20.59 -8.61 -13.05
N GLY A 148 19.36 -8.64 -12.51
CA GLY A 148 18.78 -9.86 -11.91
C GLY A 148 19.35 -10.24 -10.53
N ARG A 149 20.10 -9.34 -9.89
CA ARG A 149 20.71 -9.48 -8.55
C ARG A 149 20.27 -8.39 -7.58
N LEU A 150 19.92 -8.78 -6.36
CA LEU A 150 19.55 -7.92 -5.26
C LEU A 150 20.57 -8.04 -4.13
N THR A 151 21.13 -6.92 -3.69
CA THR A 151 21.94 -6.89 -2.46
C THR A 151 21.03 -6.59 -1.27
N LEU A 152 20.94 -7.53 -0.34
CA LEU A 152 20.17 -7.40 0.89
C LEU A 152 20.93 -6.53 1.91
N PRO A 153 20.27 -5.99 2.96
CA PRO A 153 20.93 -5.19 4.01
C PRO A 153 22.10 -5.90 4.71
N SER A 154 22.10 -7.22 4.68
CA SER A 154 23.18 -8.09 5.17
C SER A 154 24.45 -8.05 4.29
N GLY A 155 24.41 -7.42 3.12
CA GLY A 155 25.43 -7.52 2.07
C GLY A 155 25.30 -8.78 1.21
N ARG A 156 24.34 -9.68 1.51
CA ARG A 156 24.12 -10.89 0.72
C ARG A 156 23.51 -10.56 -0.64
N VAL A 157 24.09 -11.10 -1.70
CA VAL A 157 23.54 -10.99 -3.06
C VAL A 157 22.58 -12.15 -3.33
N LEU A 158 21.32 -11.84 -3.59
CA LEU A 158 20.24 -12.75 -3.94
C LEU A 158 19.93 -12.64 -5.43
N ARG A 159 19.75 -13.75 -6.16
CA ARG A 159 19.23 -13.69 -7.54
C ARG A 159 17.72 -13.83 -7.54
N SER A 160 17.04 -13.33 -8.56
CA SER A 160 15.57 -13.43 -8.67
C SER A 160 15.08 -14.89 -8.53
N LYS A 161 15.78 -15.86 -9.13
CA LYS A 161 15.45 -17.29 -9.01
C LYS A 161 15.61 -17.87 -7.59
N ASP A 162 16.45 -17.24 -6.76
CA ASP A 162 16.72 -17.70 -5.41
C ASP A 162 15.61 -17.31 -4.43
N VAL A 163 14.77 -16.33 -4.79
CA VAL A 163 13.61 -15.91 -3.99
C VAL A 163 12.63 -17.07 -3.76
N MET A 164 12.49 -17.98 -4.72
CA MET A 164 11.56 -19.11 -4.64
C MET A 164 12.16 -20.39 -4.05
N LYS A 165 13.38 -20.33 -3.52
CA LYS A 165 14.00 -21.46 -2.82
C LYS A 165 13.42 -21.63 -1.41
N PRO A 166 13.56 -22.82 -0.82
CA PRO A 166 13.25 -23.06 0.59
C PRO A 166 13.89 -22.01 1.50
N LEU A 167 13.09 -21.43 2.40
CA LEU A 167 13.57 -20.43 3.35
C LEU A 167 14.49 -21.10 4.39
N GLY A 168 15.59 -20.42 4.73
CA GLY A 168 16.59 -20.92 5.67
C GLY A 168 16.12 -20.90 7.14
N ASN A 169 17.07 -20.99 8.06
CA ASN A 169 16.75 -20.85 9.48
C ASN A 169 16.76 -19.36 9.89
N PRO A 170 15.69 -18.82 10.50
CA PRO A 170 15.64 -17.43 10.96
C PRO A 170 16.74 -17.06 11.97
N LYS A 171 17.29 -18.02 12.72
CA LYS A 171 18.38 -17.80 13.67
C LYS A 171 19.77 -17.75 13.01
N ARG A 172 19.90 -18.23 11.78
CA ARG A 172 21.18 -18.35 11.05
C ARG A 172 21.27 -17.45 9.82
N THR A 173 20.16 -16.80 9.44
CA THR A 173 20.06 -15.99 8.24
C THR A 173 19.78 -14.55 8.67
N PRO A 174 20.75 -13.63 8.60
CA PRO A 174 20.60 -12.27 9.12
C PRO A 174 19.44 -11.48 8.50
N ASP A 175 19.23 -11.71 7.21
CA ASP A 175 18.25 -11.09 6.30
C ASP A 175 17.09 -12.04 5.98
N PHE A 176 16.72 -12.87 6.97
CA PHE A 176 15.68 -13.87 6.81
C PHE A 176 14.32 -13.25 6.47
N TYR A 177 13.91 -12.22 7.20
CA TYR A 177 12.56 -11.68 7.11
C TYR A 177 12.35 -10.84 5.83
N GLU A 178 13.44 -10.33 5.28
CA GLU A 178 13.54 -9.66 4.00
C GLU A 178 13.28 -10.66 2.87
N VAL A 179 13.88 -11.87 2.95
CA VAL A 179 13.59 -12.94 1.98
C VAL A 179 12.18 -13.52 2.16
N VAL A 180 11.68 -13.63 3.40
CA VAL A 180 10.27 -13.96 3.66
C VAL A 180 9.35 -12.96 2.97
N ALA A 181 9.62 -11.67 3.10
CA ALA A 181 8.83 -10.62 2.46
C ALA A 181 8.89 -10.71 0.94
N LEU A 182 10.09 -10.88 0.37
CA LEU A 182 10.29 -11.04 -1.08
C LEU A 182 9.53 -12.25 -1.63
N GLN A 183 9.63 -13.41 -0.98
CA GLN A 183 8.95 -14.63 -1.43
C GLN A 183 7.43 -14.51 -1.29
N HIS A 184 6.94 -13.94 -0.20
CA HIS A 184 5.50 -13.70 0.00
C HIS A 184 4.96 -12.74 -1.07
N THR A 185 5.66 -11.64 -1.31
CA THR A 185 5.28 -10.64 -2.32
C THR A 185 5.25 -11.26 -3.71
N ARG A 186 6.28 -12.02 -4.10
CA ARG A 186 6.31 -12.71 -5.40
C ARG A 186 5.16 -13.69 -5.59
N LEU A 187 4.87 -14.53 -4.60
CA LEU A 187 3.72 -15.46 -4.67
C LEU A 187 2.39 -14.72 -4.80
N THR A 188 2.26 -13.60 -4.08
CA THR A 188 1.06 -12.76 -4.19
C THR A 188 0.97 -12.10 -5.58
N ASP A 189 2.10 -11.78 -6.23
CA ASP A 189 2.17 -11.19 -7.59
C ASP A 189 1.75 -12.22 -8.63
N ASP A 190 2.24 -13.45 -8.48
CA ASP A 190 1.93 -14.60 -9.33
C ASP A 190 0.47 -15.09 -9.16
N GLY A 191 -0.34 -14.38 -8.35
CA GLY A 191 -1.76 -14.67 -8.16
C GLY A 191 -2.05 -15.84 -7.23
N ASP A 192 -1.08 -16.25 -6.40
CA ASP A 192 -1.28 -17.36 -5.45
C ASP A 192 -2.42 -17.02 -4.46
N PRO A 193 -3.46 -17.87 -4.37
CA PRO A 193 -4.61 -17.62 -3.50
C PRO A 193 -4.26 -17.70 -2.01
N ASN A 194 -3.18 -18.40 -1.64
CA ASN A 194 -2.68 -18.49 -0.27
C ASN A 194 -1.13 -18.51 -0.24
N PRO A 195 -0.49 -17.34 -0.41
CA PRO A 195 0.96 -17.23 -0.46
C PRO A 195 1.67 -17.86 0.75
N THR A 196 1.10 -17.71 1.94
CA THR A 196 1.69 -18.27 3.18
C THR A 196 1.68 -19.80 3.19
N ALA A 197 0.61 -20.43 2.68
CA ALA A 197 0.55 -21.88 2.56
C ALA A 197 1.54 -22.42 1.53
N THR A 198 1.70 -21.70 0.41
CA THR A 198 2.71 -22.07 -0.59
C THR A 198 4.13 -21.92 -0.05
N MET A 199 4.45 -20.86 0.70
CA MET A 199 5.75 -20.71 1.37
C MET A 199 6.05 -21.86 2.33
N ALA A 200 5.04 -22.28 3.10
CA ALA A 200 5.15 -23.41 4.02
C ALA A 200 5.50 -24.71 3.27
N ARG A 201 4.84 -24.96 2.13
CA ARG A 201 5.10 -26.11 1.26
C ARG A 201 6.49 -26.06 0.63
N ILE A 202 6.90 -24.93 0.06
CA ILE A 202 8.24 -24.74 -0.54
C ILE A 202 9.33 -25.00 0.51
N SER A 203 9.14 -24.48 1.72
CA SER A 203 10.14 -24.58 2.80
C SER A 203 10.03 -25.87 3.62
N THR A 204 9.05 -26.74 3.34
CA THR A 204 8.76 -27.96 4.10
C THR A 204 8.61 -27.70 5.60
N VAL A 205 7.84 -26.67 5.97
CA VAL A 205 7.55 -26.31 7.36
C VAL A 205 6.04 -26.31 7.63
N PRO A 206 5.61 -26.43 8.90
CA PRO A 206 4.21 -26.26 9.26
C PRO A 206 3.67 -24.89 8.84
N LEU A 207 2.39 -24.82 8.46
CA LEU A 207 1.72 -23.56 8.10
C LEU A 207 1.84 -22.50 9.20
N SER A 208 1.70 -22.92 10.46
CA SER A 208 1.83 -22.03 11.63
C SER A 208 3.20 -21.37 11.72
N THR A 209 4.26 -22.07 11.30
CA THR A 209 5.62 -21.52 11.25
C THR A 209 5.73 -20.44 10.19
N ALA A 210 5.26 -20.70 8.98
CA ALA A 210 5.25 -19.70 7.90
C ALA A 210 4.38 -18.47 8.26
N GLN A 211 3.23 -18.70 8.89
CA GLN A 211 2.39 -17.62 9.44
C GLN A 211 3.15 -16.78 10.48
N GLY A 212 3.90 -17.42 11.38
CA GLY A 212 4.76 -16.74 12.34
C GLY A 212 5.86 -15.89 11.68
N TRP A 213 6.44 -16.37 10.58
CA TRP A 213 7.41 -15.61 9.79
C TRP A 213 6.78 -14.38 9.15
N VAL A 214 5.63 -14.54 8.47
CA VAL A 214 4.89 -13.44 7.83
C VAL A 214 4.46 -12.41 8.87
N ALA A 215 3.92 -12.84 10.02
CA ALA A 215 3.52 -11.94 11.10
C ALA A 215 4.72 -11.13 11.64
N ARG A 216 5.90 -11.73 11.70
CA ARG A 216 7.12 -11.04 12.14
C ARG A 216 7.68 -10.10 11.09
N ALA A 217 7.64 -10.49 9.81
CA ALA A 217 7.96 -9.60 8.69
C ALA A 217 7.03 -8.37 8.67
N ARG A 218 5.72 -8.56 8.90
CA ARG A 218 4.74 -7.45 9.06
C ARG A 218 5.08 -6.52 10.23
N ARG A 219 5.39 -7.07 11.40
CA ARG A 219 5.80 -6.25 12.56
C ARG A 219 7.05 -5.41 12.28
N LYS A 220 7.97 -5.94 11.47
CA LYS A 220 9.16 -5.23 10.99
C LYS A 220 8.88 -4.21 9.87
N GLY A 221 7.63 -4.05 9.44
CA GLY A 221 7.28 -3.18 8.32
C GLY A 221 7.65 -3.74 6.94
N LEU A 222 8.07 -5.00 6.86
CA LEU A 222 8.53 -5.62 5.60
C LEU A 222 7.38 -6.18 4.74
N LEU A 223 6.18 -6.30 5.32
CA LEU A 223 4.97 -6.74 4.64
C LEU A 223 3.80 -5.88 5.11
N PRO A 224 2.78 -5.66 4.25
CA PRO A 224 1.60 -4.92 4.64
C PRO A 224 0.89 -5.63 5.80
N PRO A 225 0.27 -4.87 6.73
CA PRO A 225 -0.48 -5.45 7.83
C PRO A 225 -1.55 -6.41 7.30
N GLY A 226 -1.76 -7.51 8.04
CA GLY A 226 -2.78 -8.48 7.65
C GLY A 226 -4.14 -7.77 7.58
N ARG A 227 -4.87 -7.95 6.48
CA ARG A 227 -6.26 -7.48 6.40
C ARG A 227 -6.99 -8.07 7.61
N ARG A 228 -7.45 -7.23 8.53
CA ARG A 228 -8.40 -7.68 9.56
C ARG A 228 -9.62 -8.18 8.81
N GLY A 229 -9.85 -9.49 8.88
CA GLY A 229 -11.10 -10.07 8.40
C GLY A 229 -12.25 -9.33 9.07
N ARG A 230 -13.27 -9.00 8.27
CA ARG A 230 -14.55 -8.47 8.73
C ARG A 230 -15.05 -9.42 9.82
N ALA A 231 -14.98 -9.00 11.07
CA ALA A 231 -15.62 -9.71 12.16
C ALA A 231 -17.11 -9.35 12.08
N GLY A 232 -17.96 -10.36 11.86
CA GLY A 232 -19.41 -10.30 12.06
C GLY A 232 -20.17 -9.37 11.14
#